data_AF-A0A660W7L3-F1
#
_entry.id   AF-A0A660W7L3-F1
#
_cell.length_a   1.000
_cell.length_b   1.000
_cell.length_c   1.000
_cell.angle_alpha   90.00
_cell.angle_beta   90.00
_cell.angle_gamma   90.00
#
_symmetry.space_group_name_H-M   'P 1'
#
loop_
_entity.id
_entity.type
_entity.pdbx_description
1 polymer ?
#
loop_
_entity_poly.entity_id
_entity_poly.type
_entity_poly.pdbx_seq_one_letter_code
_entity_poly.pdbx_strand_id
1 'polypeptide(L)' 'MKALVANAEWKPRIGYSISESEEKKRRAIIGSQVWCNPTFEIQHPATPNIRHDEVLVRVMSCGICGSDTHVYETDEEGYI' A
#
# COMPACT_ATOMS: atom_id res chain seq x y z
N MET A 1 -2.28 12.60 12.89
CA MET A 1 -0.82 12.61 12.60
C MET A 1 -0.64 12.78 11.11
N LYS A 2 0.39 13.47 10.61
CA LYS A 2 0.61 13.64 9.16
C LYS A 2 1.35 12.43 8.59
N ALA A 3 0.91 11.88 7.46
CA ALA A 3 1.55 10.76 6.77
C ALA A 3 1.43 10.91 5.25
N LEU A 4 2.43 10.41 4.51
CA LEU A 4 2.29 10.15 3.07
C LEU A 4 1.61 8.79 2.92
N VAL A 5 0.47 8.76 2.24
CA VAL A 5 -0.34 7.55 2.05
C VAL A 5 -0.41 7.24 0.56
N ALA A 6 -0.05 6.00 0.22
CA ALA A 6 -0.27 5.44 -1.10
C ALA A 6 -1.62 4.71 -1.14
N ASN A 7 -2.45 5.02 -2.12
CA ASN A 7 -3.68 4.29 -2.43
C ASN A 7 -3.58 3.74 -3.86
N ALA A 8 -4.33 2.69 -4.15
CA ALA A 8 -4.46 2.14 -5.50
C ALA A 8 -5.80 1.42 -5.62
N GLU A 9 -6.23 1.19 -6.85
CA GLU A 9 -7.43 0.42 -7.15
C GLU A 9 -7.15 -1.08 -7.01
N TRP A 10 -8.03 -1.80 -6.29
CA TRP A 10 -8.02 -3.27 -6.30
C TRP A 10 -8.60 -3.75 -7.63
N LYS A 11 -7.74 -4.05 -8.59
CA LYS A 11 -8.11 -4.43 -9.96
C LYS A 11 -7.27 -5.61 -10.45
N PRO A 12 -7.53 -6.84 -9.98
CA PRO A 12 -6.83 -8.04 -10.42
C PRO A 12 -6.79 -8.20 -11.94
N ARG A 13 -5.60 -8.47 -12.50
CA ARG A 13 -5.41 -8.74 -13.93
C ARG A 13 -6.22 -9.96 -14.37
N ILE A 14 -6.69 -9.93 -15.62
CA ILE A 14 -7.40 -11.07 -16.21
C ILE A 14 -6.45 -12.28 -16.22
N GLY A 15 -6.90 -13.39 -15.63
CA GLY A 15 -6.11 -14.62 -15.52
C GLY A 15 -5.29 -14.75 -14.25
N TYR A 16 -5.17 -13.70 -13.42
CA TYR A 16 -4.58 -13.83 -12.09
C TYR A 16 -5.55 -14.55 -11.14
N SER A 17 -5.09 -15.66 -10.56
CA SER A 17 -5.90 -16.46 -9.64
C SER A 17 -5.75 -15.95 -8.21
N ILE A 18 -6.72 -15.15 -7.77
CA ILE A 18 -6.75 -14.58 -6.43
C ILE A 18 -7.16 -15.65 -5.41
N SER A 19 -6.39 -15.78 -4.33
CA SER A 19 -6.79 -16.61 -3.20
C SER A 19 -7.90 -15.96 -2.37
N GLU A 20 -8.72 -16.76 -1.69
CA GLU A 20 -9.75 -16.25 -0.77
C GLU A 20 -9.16 -15.28 0.27
N SER A 21 -7.92 -15.54 0.69
CA SER A 21 -7.22 -14.72 1.67
C SER A 21 -6.85 -13.33 1.14
N GLU A 22 -6.47 -13.22 -0.13
CA GLU A 22 -6.14 -11.96 -0.79
C GLU A 22 -7.41 -11.12 -0.96
N GLU A 23 -8.49 -11.73 -1.44
CA GLU A 23 -9.77 -11.05 -1.68
C GLU A 23 -10.38 -10.53 -0.36
N LYS A 24 -10.38 -11.38 0.69
CA LYS A 24 -10.94 -11.01 1.99
C LYS A 24 -10.14 -9.91 2.70
N LYS A 25 -8.81 -9.93 2.58
CA LYS A 25 -7.93 -8.98 3.27
C LYS A 25 -7.63 -7.74 2.42
N ARG A 26 -8.00 -7.73 1.14
CA ARG A 26 -7.52 -6.77 0.14
C ARG A 26 -6.01 -6.61 0.21
N ARG A 27 -5.30 -7.74 0.25
CA ARG A 27 -3.83 -7.77 0.33
C ARG A 27 -3.30 -8.75 -0.71
N ALA A 28 -2.86 -8.22 -1.84
CA ALA A 28 -2.27 -9.00 -2.93
C ALA A 28 -0.95 -9.66 -2.49
N ILE A 29 -0.70 -10.87 -2.97
CA ILE A 29 0.62 -11.51 -2.88
C ILE A 29 1.55 -10.96 -3.97
N ILE A 30 1.03 -10.76 -5.19
CA ILE A 30 1.76 -10.13 -6.29
C ILE A 30 1.10 -8.79 -6.61
N GLY A 31 1.70 -7.70 -6.11
CA GLY A 31 1.13 -6.36 -6.21
C GLY A 31 0.85 -5.91 -7.64
N SER A 32 1.79 -6.16 -8.56
CA SER A 32 1.70 -5.81 -9.98
C SER A 32 0.61 -6.54 -10.77
N GLN A 33 0.03 -7.58 -10.18
CA GLN A 33 -1.10 -8.29 -10.76
C GLN A 33 -2.45 -7.78 -10.25
N VAL A 34 -2.48 -6.83 -9.32
CA VAL A 34 -3.71 -6.44 -8.62
C VAL A 34 -3.87 -4.93 -8.45
N TRP A 35 -2.84 -4.21 -8.03
CA TRP A 35 -2.96 -2.81 -7.71
C TRP A 35 -2.73 -1.95 -8.96
N CYS A 36 -3.69 -1.08 -9.25
CA CYS A 36 -3.71 -0.25 -10.45
C CYS A 36 -3.93 1.23 -10.09
N ASN A 37 -3.33 2.14 -10.86
CA ASN A 37 -3.44 3.59 -10.72
C ASN A 37 -3.08 4.10 -9.32
N PRO A 38 -1.83 3.94 -8.85
CA PRO A 38 -1.44 4.39 -7.53
C PRO A 38 -1.51 5.92 -7.41
N THR A 39 -1.98 6.40 -6.27
CA THR A 39 -2.00 7.82 -5.90
C THR A 39 -1.30 8.03 -4.56
N PHE A 40 -0.61 9.17 -4.42
CA PHE A 40 0.16 9.50 -3.23
C PHE A 40 -0.31 10.84 -2.66
N GLU A 41 -0.75 10.83 -1.41
CA GLU A 41 -1.31 12.02 -0.78
C GLU A 41 -0.81 12.20 0.65
N ILE A 42 -0.61 13.45 1.05
CA ILE A 42 -0.38 13.78 2.46
C ILE A 42 -1.72 13.79 3.18
N GLN A 43 -1.92 12.82 4.07
CA GLN A 43 -3.14 12.66 4.85
C GLN A 43 -2.89 12.88 6.35
N HIS A 44 -3.98 12.96 7.12
CA HIS A 44 -3.96 13.19 8.57
C HIS A 44 -4.64 12.07 9.37
N PRO A 45 -4.16 10.80 9.29
CA PRO A 45 -4.77 9.68 10.02
C PRO A 45 -4.81 9.90 11.54
N ALA A 46 -5.77 9.25 12.19
CA ALA A 46 -5.88 9.24 13.65
C ALA A 46 -4.66 8.59 14.31
N THR A 47 -4.37 8.97 15.54
CA THR A 47 -3.38 8.26 16.36
C THR A 47 -3.88 6.84 16.64
N PRO A 48 -3.07 5.78 16.42
CA PRO A 48 -3.49 4.41 16.64
C PRO A 48 -3.75 4.13 18.12
N ASN A 49 -4.68 3.20 18.40
CA ASN A 49 -4.84 2.61 19.72
C ASN A 49 -3.73 1.57 19.93
N ILE A 50 -3.02 1.67 21.05
CA ILE A 50 -1.79 0.90 21.30
C ILE A 50 -2.10 -0.20 22.30
N ARG A 51 -1.69 -1.42 21.98
CA ARG A 51 -1.80 -2.56 22.90
C ARG A 51 -0.71 -2.50 23.98
N HIS A 52 -0.85 -3.33 25.01
CA HIS A 52 0.11 -3.41 26.12
C HIS A 52 1.53 -3.84 25.68
N ASP A 53 1.66 -4.45 24.50
CA ASP A 53 2.87 -4.98 23.89
C ASP A 53 3.41 -4.14 22.72
N GLU A 54 2.89 -2.92 22.52
CA GLU A 54 3.25 -2.03 21.40
C GLU A 54 3.77 -0.67 21.90
N VAL A 55 4.45 0.09 21.02
CA VAL A 55 4.97 1.44 21.33
C VAL A 55 4.60 2.45 20.24
N LEU A 56 4.39 3.72 20.62
CA LEU A 56 4.23 4.82 19.67
C LEU A 56 5.58 5.44 19.33
N VAL A 57 5.98 5.37 18.07
CA VAL A 57 7.23 5.99 17.61
C VAL A 57 6.93 7.33 16.95
N ARG A 58 7.56 8.39 17.46
CA ARG A 58 7.64 9.67 16.74
C ARG A 58 8.73 9.55 15.67
N VAL A 59 8.32 9.32 14.42
CA VAL A 59 9.24 9.23 13.28
C VAL A 59 9.94 10.58 13.09
N MET A 60 11.28 10.56 13.17
CA MET A 60 12.13 11.75 12.94
C MET A 60 12.69 11.78 11.52
N SER A 61 12.95 10.61 10.94
CA SER A 61 13.49 10.45 9.58
C SER A 61 13.07 9.09 9.02
N CYS A 62 12.77 9.05 7.72
CA CYS A 62 12.44 7.84 6.96
C CYS A 62 13.00 8.01 5.55
N GLY A 63 13.82 7.07 5.10
CA GLY A 63 14.35 7.09 3.74
C GLY A 63 13.34 6.57 2.73
N ILE A 64 13.51 6.94 1.47
CA ILE A 64 12.76 6.36 0.34
C ILE A 64 13.56 5.14 -0.14
N CYS A 65 12.92 3.98 -0.13
CA CYS A 65 13.47 2.73 -0.62
C CYS A 65 13.15 2.55 -2.13
N GLY A 66 13.92 1.73 -2.84
CA GLY A 66 13.56 1.32 -4.20
C GLY A 66 12.24 0.55 -4.29
N SER A 67 11.80 -0.09 -3.19
CA SER A 67 10.46 -0.68 -3.15
C SER A 67 9.35 0.37 -3.18
N ASP A 68 9.59 1.57 -2.63
CA ASP A 68 8.60 2.66 -2.68
C ASP A 68 8.49 3.20 -4.10
N THR A 69 9.59 3.26 -4.85
CA THR A 69 9.56 3.63 -6.27
C THR A 69 8.81 2.60 -7.10
N HIS A 70 8.94 1.30 -6.82
CA HIS A 70 8.13 0.27 -7.48
C HIS A 70 6.64 0.28 -7.10
N VAL A 71 6.23 0.99 -6.05
CA VAL A 71 4.80 1.25 -5.77
C VAL A 71 4.31 2.52 -6.49
N TYR A 72 5.23 3.39 -6.87
CA TYR A 72 4.96 4.65 -7.58
C TYR A 72 4.96 4.48 -9.10
N GLU A 73 5.91 3.69 -9.62
CA GLU A 73 6.01 3.34 -11.03
C GLU A 73 4.82 2.51 -11.47
N THR A 74 4.46 2.61 -12.74
CA THR A 74 3.45 1.73 -13.33
C THR A 74 3.89 1.24 -14.70
N ASP A 75 3.37 0.07 -15.09
CA ASP A 75 3.38 -0.33 -16.50
C ASP A 75 2.40 0.50 -17.34
N GLU A 76 2.35 0.19 -18.65
CA GLU A 76 1.51 0.90 -19.63
C GLU A 76 0.01 0.82 -19.34
N GLU A 77 -0.42 -0.18 -18.57
CA GLU A 77 -1.83 -0.38 -18.19
C GLU A 77 -2.14 0.21 -16.81
N GLY A 78 -1.16 0.85 -16.17
CA GLY A 78 -1.31 1.53 -14.89
C GLY A 78 -1.11 0.63 -13.67
N TYR A 79 -0.59 -0.59 -13.81
CA TYR A 79 -0.32 -1.46 -12.67
C TYR A 79 1.06 -1.19 -12.08
N ILE A 80 1.17 -1.24 -10.74
CA ILE A 80 2.45 -1.09 -10.03
C ILE A 80 3.48 -2.15 -10.43
#